data_AF-A0A1C3ENB9-F1
#
_entry.id   AF-A0A1C3ENB9-F1
#
_cell.length_a   1.000
_cell.length_b   1.000
_cell.length_c   1.000
_cell.angle_alpha   90.00
_cell.angle_beta   90.00
_cell.angle_gamma   90.00
#
_symmetry.space_group_name_H-M   'P 1'
#
loop_
_entity.id
_entity.type
_entity.pdbx_description
1 polymer ?
#
loop_
_entity_poly.entity_id
_entity_poly.type
_entity_poly.pdbx_seq_one_letter_code
_entity_poly.pdbx_strand_id
1 'polypeptide(L)'
;MGTQISEKLPPAIDFPQPRRRAFHFQPVVPDESPQTRIQRSQAIPSRLSSETIAIIPRTDFTSPAHQHVPIFCHRVLSPQEFRRRLWHMTPGLLPLLLWVIPHTDPWGWILWSVVLGLTLMTATVMLRRFSKIARPGEDHGYDAVLAYAVVVLATLWLFPGREEIGMMTLAILAFGDGSATLLGLKFGERKLPWNGCKSWVGLSAFVAMGTLAGALMFWGEFRPGVDFRLALGVSFLASLTAGLVESFPSLRNDNLRVGIAAAGTGAIAHFLLIPS
;
A
#
# COMPACT_ATOMS: atom_id res chain seq x y z
N MET A 1 -20.35 -65.08 44.23
CA MET A 1 -19.11 -65.53 44.89
C MET A 1 -18.14 -64.37 44.88
N GLY A 2 -17.74 -63.85 46.05
CA GLY A 2 -16.76 -62.77 46.17
C GLY A 2 -15.59 -63.17 47.06
N THR A 3 -14.44 -62.51 46.87
CA THR A 3 -13.29 -62.33 47.80
C THR A 3 -12.21 -61.55 47.02
N GLN A 4 -11.86 -60.29 47.35
CA GLN A 4 -10.98 -59.77 48.42
C GLN A 4 -9.45 -59.80 48.09
N ILE A 5 -8.94 -58.59 47.76
CA ILE A 5 -7.72 -57.83 48.19
C ILE A 5 -6.34 -58.51 48.39
N SER A 6 -5.29 -57.81 47.92
CA SER A 6 -3.98 -57.45 48.56
C SER A 6 -2.81 -57.63 47.56
N GLU A 7 -1.76 -56.81 47.44
CA GLU A 7 -1.17 -55.77 48.29
C GLU A 7 -0.22 -54.89 47.44
N LYS A 8 0.05 -53.66 47.87
CA LYS A 8 0.86 -52.65 47.16
C LYS A 8 2.21 -52.47 47.87
N LEU A 9 3.33 -52.58 47.14
CA LEU A 9 4.68 -52.23 47.64
C LEU A 9 5.18 -50.94 46.94
N PRO A 10 5.77 -49.96 47.64
CA PRO A 10 6.18 -48.69 47.03
C PRO A 10 7.61 -48.77 46.45
N PRO A 11 7.90 -48.18 45.28
CA PRO A 11 9.27 -47.98 44.83
C PRO A 11 9.85 -46.61 45.22
N ALA A 12 11.18 -46.62 45.28
CA ALA A 12 12.09 -45.73 45.99
C ALA A 12 12.17 -44.27 45.53
N ILE A 13 12.60 -43.42 46.47
CA ILE A 13 12.84 -41.98 46.38
C ILE A 13 14.07 -41.69 45.51
N ASP A 14 13.93 -40.68 44.66
CA ASP A 14 14.88 -40.19 43.66
C ASP A 14 15.87 -39.17 44.28
N PHE A 15 17.17 -39.29 43.99
CA PHE A 15 18.19 -38.30 44.37
C PHE A 15 18.88 -37.73 43.12
N PRO A 16 18.95 -36.39 42.96
CA PRO A 16 19.46 -35.77 41.74
C PRO A 16 20.99 -35.90 41.61
N GLN A 17 21.44 -36.40 40.46
CA GLN A 17 22.85 -36.47 40.06
C GLN A 17 23.40 -35.07 39.69
N PRO A 18 24.65 -34.72 40.05
CA PRO A 18 25.16 -33.37 39.93
C PRO A 18 25.53 -32.96 38.49
N ARG A 19 25.10 -31.76 38.10
CA ARG A 19 25.44 -31.10 36.82
C ARG A 19 26.94 -30.77 36.75
N ARG A 20 27.66 -31.36 35.79
CA ARG A 20 29.01 -30.92 35.40
C ARG A 20 28.93 -29.57 34.68
N ARG A 21 29.35 -28.48 35.33
CA ARG A 21 29.69 -27.21 34.65
C ARG A 21 31.14 -27.26 34.21
N ALA A 22 31.38 -27.22 32.90
CA ALA A 22 32.70 -26.99 32.33
C ALA A 22 33.11 -25.53 32.59
N PHE A 23 34.24 -25.34 33.27
CA PHE A 23 34.88 -24.03 33.43
C PHE A 23 35.71 -23.76 32.17
N HIS A 24 35.30 -22.79 31.36
CA HIS A 24 36.15 -22.21 30.32
C HIS A 24 37.06 -21.16 30.96
N PHE A 25 38.37 -21.42 30.97
CA PHE A 25 39.40 -20.42 31.26
C PHE A 25 39.46 -19.41 30.10
N GLN A 26 39.17 -18.13 30.37
CA GLN A 26 39.57 -17.02 29.51
C GLN A 26 40.96 -16.53 29.95
N PRO A 27 41.94 -16.36 29.04
CA PRO A 27 43.19 -15.72 29.39
C PRO A 27 42.97 -14.22 29.65
N VAL A 28 43.48 -13.74 30.79
CA VAL A 28 43.51 -12.31 31.14
C VAL A 28 44.50 -11.61 30.20
N VAL A 29 43.99 -10.72 29.34
CA VAL A 29 44.80 -9.81 28.51
C VAL A 29 45.23 -8.64 29.40
N PRO A 30 46.52 -8.26 29.47
CA PRO A 30 46.95 -7.11 30.24
C PRO A 30 46.38 -5.81 29.67
N ASP A 31 45.99 -4.90 30.56
CA ASP A 31 45.40 -3.60 30.26
C ASP A 31 46.40 -2.69 29.51
N GLU A 32 46.15 -2.41 28.23
CA GLU A 32 46.97 -1.48 27.44
C GLU A 32 46.59 -0.03 27.78
N SER A 33 47.54 0.73 28.34
CA SER A 33 47.35 2.12 28.69
C SER A 33 47.02 3.02 27.46
N PRO A 34 46.28 4.14 27.64
CA PRO A 34 45.74 4.95 26.54
C PRO A 34 46.77 5.60 25.59
N GLN A 35 48.06 5.63 25.95
CA GLN A 35 49.09 6.32 25.19
C GLN A 35 49.60 5.51 23.98
N THR A 36 49.47 4.18 23.99
CA THR A 36 50.02 3.30 22.94
C THR A 36 49.16 3.26 21.67
N ARG A 37 47.89 3.70 21.74
CA ARG A 37 46.95 3.68 20.60
C ARG A 37 47.16 4.85 19.62
N ILE A 38 47.81 5.94 20.03
CA ILE A 38 47.93 7.16 19.22
C ILE A 38 49.12 7.08 18.22
N GLN A 39 50.14 6.26 18.48
CA GLN A 39 51.33 6.19 17.62
C GLN A 39 51.20 5.27 16.40
N ARG A 40 50.15 4.43 16.29
CA ARG A 40 50.08 3.37 15.27
C ARG A 40 49.32 3.72 13.98
N SER A 41 48.83 4.95 13.80
CA SER A 41 48.06 5.36 12.61
C SER A 41 48.70 6.49 11.80
N GLN A 42 49.98 6.82 12.03
CA GLN A 42 50.75 7.72 11.16
C GLN A 42 51.88 6.94 10.49
N ALA A 43 51.54 6.21 9.43
CA ALA A 43 52.51 5.69 8.47
C ALA A 43 51.93 5.88 7.07
N ILE A 44 52.22 7.04 6.48
CA ILE A 44 51.96 7.38 5.08
C ILE A 44 53.19 6.89 4.27
N PRO A 45 53.04 6.02 3.26
CA PRO A 45 54.16 5.73 2.36
C PRO A 45 54.37 6.90 1.40
N SER A 46 55.56 7.49 1.46
CA SER A 46 56.06 8.49 0.53
C SER A 46 56.53 7.83 -0.77
N ARG A 47 55.87 8.13 -1.90
CA ARG A 47 56.42 8.31 -3.27
C ARG A 47 55.34 7.96 -4.30
N LEU A 48 54.93 8.95 -5.11
CA LEU A 48 54.99 8.91 -6.58
C LEU A 48 54.53 10.25 -7.18
N SER A 49 55.47 10.87 -7.90
CA SER A 49 55.35 11.78 -9.05
C SER A 49 54.43 13.00 -8.99
N SER A 50 55.11 14.15 -8.98
CA SER A 50 54.67 15.42 -9.56
C SER A 50 54.16 15.26 -10.99
N GLU A 51 53.03 15.93 -11.28
CA GLU A 51 52.54 16.48 -12.56
C GLU A 51 51.07 16.15 -12.84
N THR A 52 50.30 17.24 -13.05
CA THR A 52 48.91 17.30 -13.52
C THR A 52 47.81 17.15 -12.46
N ILE A 53 47.66 18.15 -11.59
CA ILE A 53 46.38 18.44 -10.94
C ILE A 53 45.60 19.36 -11.88
N ALA A 54 44.61 18.79 -12.58
CA ALA A 54 43.58 19.54 -13.26
C ALA A 54 42.76 20.33 -12.22
N ILE A 55 42.66 21.64 -12.43
CA ILE A 55 41.87 22.56 -11.60
C ILE A 55 40.38 22.26 -11.88
N ILE A 56 39.73 21.54 -10.96
CA ILE A 56 38.27 21.44 -10.90
C ILE A 56 37.78 22.65 -10.09
N PRO A 57 36.83 23.47 -10.60
CA PRO A 57 36.28 24.56 -9.80
C PRO A 57 35.49 23.97 -8.62
N ARG A 58 35.84 24.38 -7.40
CA ARG A 58 35.03 24.12 -6.19
C ARG A 58 33.68 24.79 -6.38
N THR A 59 32.63 24.00 -6.58
CA THR A 59 31.28 24.44 -6.27
C THR A 59 31.15 24.45 -4.77
N ASP A 60 31.01 25.65 -4.19
CA ASP A 60 30.78 25.84 -2.77
C ASP A 60 29.48 25.14 -2.34
N PHE A 61 29.62 23.98 -1.72
CA PHE A 61 28.58 23.37 -0.91
C PHE A 61 28.48 24.16 0.39
N THR A 62 27.65 25.21 0.39
CA THR A 62 27.18 25.80 1.65
C THR A 62 25.66 25.66 1.77
N SER A 63 25.30 24.88 2.78
CA SER A 63 23.99 24.72 3.43
C SER A 63 23.16 23.48 3.02
N PRO A 64 22.99 22.51 3.94
CA PRO A 64 22.12 21.35 3.74
C PRO A 64 20.69 21.78 4.05
N ALA A 65 19.96 22.22 3.03
CA ALA A 65 18.52 22.02 3.08
C ALA A 65 18.31 20.51 2.98
N HIS A 66 18.07 19.84 4.13
CA HIS A 66 17.40 18.55 4.15
C HIS A 66 16.01 18.76 3.54
N GLN A 67 15.94 18.83 2.20
CA GLN A 67 14.73 18.46 1.49
C GLN A 67 14.48 17.01 1.90
N HIS A 68 13.48 16.81 2.75
CA HIS A 68 12.83 15.53 2.88
C HIS A 68 12.23 15.19 1.52
N VAL A 69 13.07 14.78 0.56
CA VAL A 69 12.61 14.15 -0.67
C VAL A 69 11.91 12.90 -0.17
N PRO A 70 10.58 12.78 -0.33
CA PRO A 70 9.87 11.62 0.16
C PRO A 70 10.53 10.39 -0.45
N ILE A 71 10.85 9.40 0.40
CA ILE A 71 11.49 8.11 0.06
C ILE A 71 10.76 7.40 -1.11
N PHE A 72 9.55 7.84 -1.43
CA PHE A 72 8.69 7.41 -2.54
C PHE A 72 9.22 7.72 -3.94
N CYS A 73 10.17 8.66 -4.11
CA CYS A 73 10.58 9.18 -5.43
C CYS A 73 11.49 8.26 -6.25
N HIS A 74 12.25 7.38 -5.59
CA HIS A 74 13.16 6.43 -6.26
C HIS A 74 12.69 5.00 -6.05
N ARG A 75 11.63 4.60 -6.76
CA ARG A 75 11.16 3.21 -6.78
C ARG A 75 11.47 2.58 -8.12
N VAL A 76 11.95 1.34 -8.09
CA VAL A 76 12.02 0.44 -9.24
C VAL A 76 10.90 -0.58 -9.08
N LEU A 77 10.31 -1.05 -10.18
CA LEU A 77 9.30 -2.09 -10.14
C LEU A 77 9.91 -3.42 -9.68
N SER A 78 9.88 -3.68 -8.36
CA SER A 78 10.32 -4.95 -7.79
C SER A 78 9.19 -5.99 -7.81
N PRO A 79 9.49 -7.29 -7.72
CA PRO A 79 8.46 -8.33 -7.60
C PRO A 79 7.54 -8.13 -6.38
N GLN A 80 8.08 -7.59 -5.28
CA GLN A 80 7.29 -7.26 -4.09
C GLN A 80 6.32 -6.09 -4.36
N GLU A 81 6.77 -5.03 -5.04
CA GLU A 81 5.92 -3.90 -5.40
C GLU A 81 4.83 -4.34 -6.38
N PHE A 82 5.18 -5.15 -7.38
CA PHE A 82 4.22 -5.74 -8.30
C PHE A 82 3.13 -6.52 -7.55
N ARG A 83 3.54 -7.43 -6.64
CA ARG A 83 2.61 -8.20 -5.82
C ARG A 83 1.74 -7.30 -4.97
N ARG A 84 2.31 -6.28 -4.31
CA ARG A 84 1.54 -5.29 -3.51
C ARG A 84 0.47 -4.61 -4.36
N ARG A 85 0.79 -4.20 -5.59
CA ARG A 85 -0.17 -3.56 -6.50
C ARG A 85 -1.26 -4.51 -6.99
N LEU A 86 -0.94 -5.78 -7.21
CA LEU A 86 -1.95 -6.79 -7.54
C LEU A 86 -2.92 -7.01 -6.37
N TRP A 87 -2.42 -7.09 -5.14
CA TRP A 87 -3.27 -7.15 -3.94
C TRP A 87 -4.14 -5.90 -3.81
N HIS A 88 -3.59 -4.71 -4.05
CA HIS A 88 -4.31 -3.44 -4.04
C HIS A 88 -5.45 -3.37 -5.06
N MET A 89 -5.28 -3.97 -6.24
CA MET A 89 -6.33 -4.04 -7.27
C MET A 89 -7.44 -5.05 -6.94
N THR A 90 -7.16 -6.06 -6.11
CA THR A 90 -8.06 -7.20 -5.89
C THR A 90 -9.45 -6.80 -5.35
N PRO A 91 -9.58 -5.88 -4.38
CA PRO A 91 -10.89 -5.40 -3.93
C PRO A 91 -11.74 -4.79 -5.06
N GLY A 92 -11.11 -4.22 -6.08
CA GLY A 92 -11.79 -3.66 -7.26
C GLY A 92 -12.58 -4.67 -8.08
N LEU A 93 -12.36 -5.98 -7.88
CA LEU A 93 -13.10 -7.06 -8.55
C LEU A 93 -14.36 -7.49 -7.80
N LEU A 94 -14.53 -7.08 -6.53
CA LEU A 94 -15.69 -7.46 -5.73
C LEU A 94 -17.05 -7.07 -6.35
N PRO A 95 -17.22 -5.89 -6.97
CA PRO A 95 -18.49 -5.52 -7.61
C PRO A 95 -18.97 -6.51 -8.67
N LEU A 96 -18.06 -7.23 -9.35
CA LEU A 96 -18.45 -8.21 -10.37
C LEU A 96 -19.28 -9.37 -9.79
N LEU A 97 -19.16 -9.65 -8.50
CA LEU A 97 -19.96 -10.67 -7.82
C LEU A 97 -21.44 -10.27 -7.75
N LEU A 98 -21.75 -8.97 -7.79
CA LEU A 98 -23.12 -8.47 -7.74
C LEU A 98 -23.88 -8.71 -9.04
N TRP A 99 -23.19 -8.86 -10.16
CA TRP A 99 -23.83 -9.07 -11.47
C TRP A 99 -24.59 -10.40 -11.57
N VAL A 100 -24.23 -11.38 -10.74
CA VAL A 100 -24.92 -12.67 -10.68
C VAL A 100 -25.97 -12.75 -9.56
N ILE A 101 -26.07 -11.71 -8.73
CA ILE A 101 -27.02 -11.64 -7.62
C ILE A 101 -28.15 -10.70 -8.04
N PRO A 102 -29.38 -11.19 -8.27
CA PRO A 102 -30.51 -10.30 -8.52
C PRO A 102 -30.75 -9.40 -7.30
N HIS A 103 -30.76 -8.09 -7.52
CA HIS A 103 -31.05 -7.08 -6.52
C HIS A 103 -31.74 -5.87 -7.15
N THR A 104 -32.39 -5.07 -6.30
CA THR A 104 -33.08 -3.83 -6.68
C THR A 104 -32.35 -2.63 -6.09
N ASP A 105 -32.58 -1.46 -6.67
CA ASP A 105 -32.09 -0.18 -6.16
C ASP A 105 -33.23 0.55 -5.42
N PRO A 106 -32.98 1.12 -4.22
CA PRO A 106 -31.77 0.99 -3.41
C PRO A 106 -31.60 -0.45 -2.89
N TRP A 107 -30.35 -0.80 -2.57
CA TRP A 107 -30.04 -2.11 -2.04
C TRP A 107 -30.77 -2.42 -0.74
N GLY A 108 -31.35 -3.63 -0.65
CA GLY A 108 -31.94 -4.13 0.58
C GLY A 108 -30.90 -4.40 1.68
N TRP A 109 -31.34 -4.41 2.94
CA TRP A 109 -30.49 -4.57 4.13
C TRP A 109 -29.62 -5.84 4.12
N ILE A 110 -30.09 -6.93 3.50
CA ILE A 110 -29.32 -8.18 3.35
C ILE A 110 -28.10 -7.93 2.48
N LEU A 111 -28.29 -7.34 1.30
CA LEU A 111 -27.19 -7.05 0.37
C LEU A 111 -26.20 -6.06 0.98
N TRP A 112 -26.73 -5.01 1.62
CA TRP A 112 -25.93 -4.07 2.40
C TRP A 112 -25.06 -4.75 3.47
N SER A 113 -25.64 -5.69 4.22
CA SER A 113 -24.92 -6.45 5.26
C SER A 113 -23.83 -7.34 4.65
N VAL A 114 -24.09 -7.95 3.50
CA VAL A 114 -23.10 -8.76 2.77
C VAL A 114 -21.95 -7.89 2.27
N VAL A 115 -22.24 -6.75 1.63
CA VAL A 115 -21.19 -5.85 1.10
C VAL A 115 -20.38 -5.23 2.25
N LEU A 116 -21.03 -4.82 3.34
CA LEU A 116 -20.33 -4.37 4.55
C LEU A 116 -19.43 -5.47 5.11
N GLY A 117 -19.96 -6.68 5.28
CA GLY A 117 -19.21 -7.84 5.77
C GLY A 117 -18.01 -8.18 4.90
N LEU A 118 -18.17 -8.20 3.58
CA LEU A 118 -17.09 -8.44 2.62
C LEU A 118 -16.04 -7.33 2.63
N THR A 119 -16.46 -6.07 2.74
CA THR A 119 -15.54 -4.92 2.84
C THR A 119 -14.71 -5.01 4.12
N LEU A 120 -15.36 -5.25 5.27
CA LEU A 120 -14.68 -5.39 6.57
C LEU A 120 -13.78 -6.63 6.61
N MET A 121 -14.22 -7.75 6.04
CA MET A 121 -13.40 -8.96 5.92
C MET A 121 -12.17 -8.69 5.06
N THR A 122 -12.33 -8.07 3.90
CA THR A 122 -11.23 -7.75 2.98
C THR A 122 -10.24 -6.79 3.63
N ALA A 123 -10.74 -5.72 4.27
CA ALA A 123 -9.91 -4.80 5.04
C ALA A 123 -9.16 -5.56 6.15
N THR A 124 -9.83 -6.39 6.93
CA THR A 124 -9.21 -7.17 8.02
C THR A 124 -8.13 -8.12 7.50
N VAL A 125 -8.41 -8.86 6.41
CA VAL A 125 -7.43 -9.76 5.78
C VAL A 125 -6.23 -8.96 5.28
N MET A 126 -6.46 -7.82 4.62
CA MET A 126 -5.38 -6.95 4.16
C MET A 126 -4.53 -6.41 5.31
N LEU A 127 -5.16 -5.93 6.40
CA LEU A 127 -4.44 -5.43 7.58
C LEU A 127 -3.65 -6.54 8.29
N ARG A 128 -4.21 -7.74 8.44
CA ARG A 128 -3.50 -8.89 9.06
C ARG A 128 -2.36 -9.43 8.20
N ARG A 129 -2.50 -9.35 6.88
CA ARG A 129 -1.45 -9.76 5.93
C ARG A 129 -0.46 -8.62 5.69
N PHE A 130 -0.79 -7.39 6.05
CA PHE A 130 0.07 -6.22 5.88
C PHE A 130 1.40 -6.42 6.61
N SER A 131 1.42 -6.94 7.84
CA SER A 131 2.68 -7.20 8.56
C SER A 131 3.62 -8.21 7.87
N LYS A 132 3.14 -9.02 6.91
CA LYS A 132 3.96 -9.93 6.09
C LYS A 132 4.42 -9.33 4.74
N ILE A 133 3.86 -8.17 4.37
CA ILE A 133 4.09 -7.50 3.07
C ILE A 133 4.70 -6.10 3.26
N ALA A 134 4.48 -5.49 4.43
CA ALA A 134 4.97 -4.20 4.87
C ALA A 134 6.50 -4.21 4.99
N ARG A 135 7.11 -3.09 4.63
CA ARG A 135 8.55 -2.89 4.82
C ARG A 135 8.87 -2.76 6.32
N PRO A 136 10.08 -3.16 6.75
CA PRO A 136 10.60 -2.73 8.04
C PRO A 136 10.61 -1.20 8.10
N GLY A 137 9.84 -0.60 9.02
CA GLY A 137 9.75 0.85 9.23
C GLY A 137 8.62 1.59 8.50
N GLU A 138 7.71 0.91 7.79
CA GLU A 138 6.48 1.54 7.26
C GLU A 138 5.30 1.33 8.24
N ASP A 139 5.07 2.29 9.15
CA ASP A 139 3.95 2.23 10.12
C ASP A 139 2.57 2.59 9.51
N HIS A 140 2.49 2.97 8.23
CA HIS A 140 1.33 3.69 7.67
C HIS A 140 0.55 3.00 6.55
N GLY A 141 0.84 1.74 6.19
CA GLY A 141 0.05 1.10 5.13
C GLY A 141 -1.37 0.71 5.54
N TYR A 142 -1.68 0.74 6.83
CA TYR A 142 -3.04 0.66 7.37
C TYR A 142 -3.95 1.75 6.80
N ASP A 143 -3.41 2.96 6.62
CA ASP A 143 -4.17 4.10 6.09
C ASP A 143 -4.69 3.83 4.68
N ALA A 144 -3.98 3.02 3.87
CA ALA A 144 -4.34 2.78 2.47
C ALA A 144 -5.57 1.87 2.38
N VAL A 145 -5.59 0.84 3.22
CA VAL A 145 -6.68 -0.14 3.31
C VAL A 145 -7.91 0.48 3.97
N LEU A 146 -7.71 1.28 5.03
CA LEU A 146 -8.80 1.96 5.71
C LEU A 146 -9.43 3.05 4.83
N ALA A 147 -8.62 3.80 4.07
CA ALA A 147 -9.14 4.80 3.13
C ALA A 147 -10.09 4.17 2.09
N TYR A 148 -9.77 2.98 1.58
CA TYR A 148 -10.66 2.24 0.66
C TYR A 148 -12.02 1.95 1.29
N ALA A 149 -12.00 1.29 2.44
CA ALA A 149 -13.22 0.87 3.12
C ALA A 149 -14.08 2.10 3.47
N VAL A 150 -13.46 3.16 4.01
CA VAL A 150 -14.17 4.37 4.41
C VAL A 150 -14.80 5.07 3.21
N VAL A 151 -14.04 5.31 2.13
CA VAL A 151 -14.56 6.04 0.96
C VAL A 151 -15.72 5.28 0.32
N VAL A 152 -15.55 3.96 0.10
CA VAL A 152 -16.57 3.16 -0.58
C VAL A 152 -17.84 3.05 0.27
N LEU A 153 -17.70 2.71 1.56
CA LEU A 153 -18.87 2.61 2.45
C LEU A 153 -19.55 3.97 2.64
N ALA A 154 -18.79 5.06 2.74
CA ALA A 154 -19.37 6.40 2.82
C ALA A 154 -20.11 6.76 1.54
N THR A 155 -19.56 6.44 0.36
CA THR A 155 -20.22 6.70 -0.93
C THR A 155 -21.55 5.94 -1.03
N LEU A 156 -21.54 4.65 -0.70
CA LEU A 156 -22.77 3.84 -0.69
C LEU A 156 -23.80 4.38 0.30
N TRP A 157 -23.36 4.83 1.48
CA TRP A 157 -24.26 5.37 2.51
C TRP A 157 -24.83 6.74 2.15
N LEU A 158 -24.04 7.61 1.51
CA LEU A 158 -24.44 8.95 1.11
C LEU A 158 -25.38 8.96 -0.11
N PHE A 159 -25.27 7.96 -0.99
CA PHE A 159 -26.02 7.88 -2.24
C PHE A 159 -26.83 6.57 -2.34
N PRO A 160 -27.83 6.36 -1.46
CA PRO A 160 -28.70 5.19 -1.57
C PRO A 160 -29.49 5.21 -2.88
N GLY A 161 -29.56 4.07 -3.58
CA GLY A 161 -30.19 3.97 -4.90
C GLY A 161 -29.33 4.50 -6.04
N ARG A 162 -28.05 4.78 -5.77
CA ARG A 162 -27.01 5.18 -6.74
C ARG A 162 -25.71 4.44 -6.45
N GLU A 163 -25.82 3.16 -6.11
CA GLU A 163 -24.72 2.30 -5.68
C GLU A 163 -23.63 2.14 -6.76
N GLU A 164 -23.98 2.40 -8.04
CA GLU A 164 -23.04 2.48 -9.17
C GLU A 164 -21.90 3.49 -8.93
N ILE A 165 -22.15 4.59 -8.19
CA ILE A 165 -21.12 5.59 -7.86
C ILE A 165 -20.09 4.96 -6.90
N GLY A 166 -20.55 4.15 -5.95
CA GLY A 166 -19.69 3.42 -5.02
C GLY A 166 -18.84 2.36 -5.74
N MET A 167 -19.45 1.59 -6.64
CA MET A 167 -18.74 0.57 -7.43
C MET A 167 -17.69 1.19 -8.35
N MET A 168 -18.05 2.29 -9.05
CA MET A 168 -17.14 3.07 -9.88
C MET A 168 -15.96 3.61 -9.06
N THR A 169 -16.23 4.19 -7.89
CA THR A 169 -15.20 4.75 -7.02
C THR A 169 -14.20 3.69 -6.56
N LEU A 170 -14.69 2.52 -6.14
CA LEU A 170 -13.84 1.39 -5.77
C LEU A 170 -12.96 0.94 -6.95
N ALA A 171 -13.53 0.85 -8.15
CA ALA A 171 -12.79 0.46 -9.36
C ALA A 171 -11.71 1.48 -9.74
N ILE A 172 -12.03 2.78 -9.69
CA ILE A 172 -11.06 3.86 -9.98
C ILE A 172 -9.91 3.84 -8.98
N LEU A 173 -10.20 3.68 -7.69
CA LEU A 173 -9.16 3.55 -6.66
C LEU A 173 -8.26 2.33 -6.96
N ALA A 174 -8.87 1.15 -7.14
CA ALA A 174 -8.17 -0.11 -7.33
C ALA A 174 -7.30 -0.11 -8.60
N PHE A 175 -7.89 0.17 -9.75
CA PHE A 175 -7.24 0.02 -11.05
C PHE A 175 -6.50 1.28 -11.49
N GLY A 176 -6.98 2.47 -11.09
CA GLY A 176 -6.31 3.74 -11.37
C GLY A 176 -4.93 3.80 -10.70
N ASP A 177 -4.87 3.79 -9.36
CA ASP A 177 -3.58 3.88 -8.64
C ASP A 177 -2.66 2.68 -8.94
N GLY A 178 -3.25 1.47 -8.98
CA GLY A 178 -2.49 0.27 -9.26
C GLY A 178 -1.79 0.35 -10.63
N SER A 179 -2.50 0.74 -11.68
CA SER A 179 -1.93 0.82 -13.03
C SER A 179 -0.99 2.02 -13.19
N ALA A 180 -1.30 3.15 -12.56
CA ALA A 180 -0.46 4.34 -12.52
C ALA A 180 0.92 4.02 -11.96
N THR A 181 0.97 3.25 -10.87
CA THR A 181 2.24 2.81 -10.29
C THR A 181 2.94 1.80 -11.21
N LEU A 182 2.25 0.74 -11.66
CA LEU A 182 2.88 -0.31 -12.46
C LEU A 182 3.49 0.24 -13.76
N LEU A 183 2.73 1.03 -14.51
CA LEU A 183 3.16 1.62 -15.78
C LEU A 183 4.07 2.84 -15.56
N GLY A 184 3.83 3.63 -14.52
CA GLY A 184 4.65 4.78 -14.18
C GLY A 184 6.07 4.40 -13.73
N LEU A 185 6.23 3.28 -13.00
CA LEU A 185 7.55 2.76 -12.62
C LEU A 185 8.25 2.05 -13.79
N LYS A 186 7.50 1.39 -14.67
CA LYS A 186 8.06 0.63 -15.80
C LYS A 186 8.44 1.50 -16.99
N PHE A 187 7.66 2.51 -17.30
CA PHE A 187 7.77 3.31 -18.53
C PHE A 187 7.79 4.83 -18.29
N GLY A 188 7.65 5.29 -17.05
CA GLY A 188 7.47 6.70 -16.72
C GLY A 188 8.77 7.50 -16.60
N GLU A 189 9.44 7.71 -17.73
CA GLU A 189 10.66 8.52 -17.83
C GLU A 189 10.38 10.00 -17.59
N ARG A 190 9.36 10.56 -18.27
CA ARG A 190 8.98 11.98 -18.13
C ARG A 190 8.18 12.20 -16.85
N LYS A 191 8.78 12.92 -15.90
CA LYS A 191 8.16 13.27 -14.62
C LYS A 191 7.20 14.44 -14.73
N LEU A 192 6.25 14.54 -13.80
CA LEU A 192 5.36 15.69 -13.70
C LEU A 192 6.13 16.90 -13.14
N PRO A 193 5.92 18.11 -13.66
CA PRO A 193 6.69 19.29 -13.23
C PRO A 193 6.38 19.70 -11.79
N TRP A 194 5.20 19.39 -11.26
CA TRP A 194 4.82 19.63 -9.86
C TRP A 194 5.07 18.45 -8.92
N ASN A 195 5.41 17.27 -9.45
CA ASN A 195 5.67 16.08 -8.64
C ASN A 195 6.66 15.13 -9.34
N GLY A 196 7.93 15.25 -8.97
CA GLY A 196 9.02 14.44 -9.51
C GLY A 196 8.88 12.92 -9.25
N CYS A 197 8.04 12.52 -8.28
CA CYS A 197 7.80 11.11 -7.96
C CYS A 197 6.74 10.46 -8.86
N LYS A 198 5.97 11.26 -9.60
CA LYS A 198 4.93 10.80 -10.51
C LYS A 198 5.36 11.08 -11.95
N SER A 199 4.80 10.34 -12.91
CA SER A 199 5.13 10.47 -14.32
C SER A 199 3.89 10.73 -15.16
N TRP A 200 4.08 11.34 -16.33
CA TRP A 200 2.99 11.50 -17.30
C TRP A 200 2.40 10.16 -17.72
N VAL A 201 3.24 9.12 -17.87
CA VAL A 201 2.77 7.76 -18.18
C VAL A 201 1.90 7.21 -17.05
N GLY A 202 2.29 7.41 -15.79
CA GLY A 202 1.50 6.98 -14.64
C GLY A 202 0.14 7.70 -14.58
N LEU A 203 0.11 9.01 -14.81
CA LEU A 203 -1.14 9.77 -14.87
C LEU A 203 -2.05 9.30 -16.01
N SER A 204 -1.52 9.12 -17.21
CA SER A 204 -2.30 8.61 -18.35
C SER A 204 -2.83 7.19 -18.11
N ALA A 205 -2.01 6.33 -17.49
CA ALA A 205 -2.42 4.98 -17.08
C ALA A 205 -3.56 5.03 -16.06
N PHE A 206 -3.45 5.90 -15.05
CA PHE A 206 -4.52 6.12 -14.07
C PHE A 206 -5.84 6.44 -14.76
N VAL A 207 -5.82 7.47 -15.63
CA VAL A 207 -7.02 7.97 -16.28
C VAL A 207 -7.60 6.89 -17.19
N ALA A 208 -6.79 6.24 -18.02
CA ALA A 208 -7.27 5.21 -18.95
C ALA A 208 -7.86 3.99 -18.23
N MET A 209 -7.11 3.38 -17.30
CA MET A 209 -7.54 2.16 -16.61
C MET A 209 -8.64 2.44 -15.60
N GLY A 210 -8.57 3.56 -14.88
CA GLY A 210 -9.62 4.03 -13.99
C GLY A 210 -10.93 4.27 -14.75
N THR A 211 -10.87 4.91 -15.93
CA THR A 211 -12.06 5.16 -16.76
C THR A 211 -12.69 3.85 -17.21
N LEU A 212 -11.88 2.92 -17.75
CA LEU A 212 -12.39 1.64 -18.26
C LEU A 212 -13.00 0.78 -17.14
N ALA A 213 -12.29 0.62 -16.03
CA ALA A 213 -12.78 -0.17 -14.91
C ALA A 213 -13.96 0.50 -14.21
N GLY A 214 -13.90 1.81 -13.98
CA GLY A 214 -14.98 2.60 -13.43
C GLY A 214 -16.24 2.50 -14.27
N ALA A 215 -16.12 2.67 -15.60
CA ALA A 215 -17.26 2.61 -16.51
C ALA A 215 -17.88 1.23 -16.54
N LEU A 216 -17.06 0.17 -16.51
CA LEU A 216 -17.55 -1.21 -16.46
C LEU A 216 -18.38 -1.46 -15.20
N MET A 217 -17.86 -1.08 -14.03
CA MET A 217 -18.56 -1.30 -12.75
C MET A 217 -19.80 -0.42 -12.61
N PHE A 218 -19.71 0.84 -13.05
CA PHE A 218 -20.85 1.75 -13.08
C PHE A 218 -21.97 1.20 -13.97
N TRP A 219 -21.63 0.83 -15.21
CA TRP A 219 -22.59 0.31 -16.19
C TRP A 219 -23.26 -0.98 -15.73
N GLY A 220 -22.50 -1.89 -15.13
CA GLY A 220 -23.04 -3.18 -14.68
C GLY A 220 -23.98 -3.07 -13.47
N GLU A 221 -23.75 -2.07 -12.62
CA GLU A 221 -24.58 -1.82 -11.43
C GLU A 221 -25.86 -1.04 -11.77
N PHE A 222 -25.80 -0.05 -12.66
CA PHE A 222 -26.92 0.85 -12.96
C PHE A 222 -28.22 0.12 -13.38
N ARG A 223 -29.38 0.49 -12.80
CA ARG A 223 -30.73 -0.02 -13.15
C ARG A 223 -31.72 1.09 -13.54
N PRO A 224 -32.63 0.88 -14.53
CA PRO A 224 -32.82 -0.32 -15.36
C PRO A 224 -31.73 -0.54 -16.44
N GLY A 225 -30.66 0.26 -16.44
CA GLY A 225 -29.51 0.16 -17.33
C GLY A 225 -29.13 1.54 -17.86
N VAL A 226 -27.88 1.71 -18.26
CA VAL A 226 -27.35 2.98 -18.79
C VAL A 226 -26.57 2.73 -20.08
N ASP A 227 -26.53 3.72 -20.96
CA ASP A 227 -25.64 3.66 -22.12
C ASP A 227 -24.17 3.64 -21.67
N PHE A 228 -23.37 2.74 -22.26
CA PHE A 228 -21.98 2.57 -21.85
C PHE A 228 -21.13 3.83 -22.12
N ARG A 229 -21.48 4.66 -23.12
CA ARG A 229 -20.77 5.93 -23.38
C ARG A 229 -21.01 6.94 -22.28
N LEU A 230 -22.20 6.92 -21.66
CA LEU A 230 -22.51 7.76 -20.50
C LEU A 230 -21.72 7.30 -19.27
N ALA A 231 -21.66 5.98 -19.03
CA ALA A 231 -20.82 5.41 -17.98
C ALA A 231 -19.33 5.75 -18.18
N LEU A 232 -18.84 5.70 -19.42
CA LEU A 232 -17.50 6.17 -19.80
C LEU A 232 -17.30 7.66 -19.51
N GLY A 233 -18.28 8.51 -19.85
CA GLY A 233 -18.21 9.95 -19.59
C GLY A 233 -18.11 10.28 -18.10
N VAL A 234 -18.99 9.69 -17.28
CA VAL A 234 -18.98 9.85 -15.81
C VAL A 234 -17.64 9.36 -15.24
N SER A 235 -17.23 8.15 -15.62
CA SER A 235 -15.99 7.54 -15.11
C SER A 235 -14.73 8.24 -15.57
N PHE A 236 -14.74 8.84 -16.77
CA PHE A 236 -13.65 9.65 -17.28
C PHE A 236 -13.46 10.92 -16.44
N LEU A 237 -14.52 11.66 -16.17
CA LEU A 237 -14.46 12.86 -15.34
C LEU A 237 -13.97 12.54 -13.92
N ALA A 238 -14.50 11.46 -13.34
CA ALA A 238 -14.07 10.97 -12.03
C ALA A 238 -12.59 10.56 -12.02
N SER A 239 -12.15 9.76 -13.01
CA SER A 239 -10.77 9.28 -13.10
C SER A 239 -9.77 10.39 -13.42
N LEU A 240 -10.15 11.36 -14.25
CA LEU A 240 -9.33 12.53 -14.55
C LEU A 240 -9.10 13.36 -13.29
N THR A 241 -10.16 13.68 -12.55
CA THR A 241 -10.06 14.48 -11.33
C THR A 241 -9.28 13.75 -10.26
N ALA A 242 -9.57 12.45 -10.06
CA ALA A 242 -8.86 11.61 -9.11
C ALA A 242 -7.37 11.46 -9.47
N GLY A 243 -7.04 11.24 -10.75
CA GLY A 243 -5.67 11.15 -11.24
C GLY A 243 -4.90 12.46 -11.10
N LEU A 244 -5.55 13.60 -11.33
CA LEU A 244 -4.97 14.92 -11.07
C LEU A 244 -4.71 15.13 -9.57
N VAL A 245 -5.65 14.74 -8.70
CA VAL A 245 -5.47 14.80 -7.24
C VAL A 245 -4.30 13.91 -6.78
N GLU A 246 -4.22 12.70 -7.30
CA GLU A 246 -3.13 11.73 -7.08
C GLU A 246 -1.77 12.25 -7.56
N SER A 247 -1.79 13.14 -8.54
CA SER A 247 -0.56 13.70 -9.12
C SER A 247 0.12 14.72 -8.21
N PHE A 248 -0.59 15.32 -7.26
CA PHE A 248 -0.01 16.33 -6.36
C PHE A 248 0.84 15.69 -5.26
N PRO A 249 1.92 16.36 -4.82
CA PRO A 249 2.70 15.89 -3.67
C PRO A 249 1.82 15.76 -2.42
N SER A 250 2.09 14.74 -1.62
CA SER A 250 1.38 14.47 -0.39
C SER A 250 2.31 13.86 0.63
N LEU A 251 2.14 14.27 1.89
CA LEU A 251 2.88 13.74 3.04
C LEU A 251 2.15 12.56 3.70
N ARG A 252 0.86 12.38 3.38
CA ARG A 252 -0.04 11.36 3.96
C ARG A 252 -0.68 10.54 2.83
N ASN A 253 -1.32 9.45 3.20
CA ASN A 253 -1.97 8.53 2.27
C ASN A 253 -2.84 9.19 1.20
N ASP A 254 -2.54 8.93 -0.06
CA ASP A 254 -3.20 9.56 -1.20
C ASP A 254 -4.60 8.98 -1.47
N ASN A 255 -4.85 7.73 -1.08
CA ASN A 255 -6.08 7.01 -1.43
C ASN A 255 -7.36 7.68 -0.91
N LEU A 256 -7.29 8.34 0.26
CA LEU A 256 -8.46 9.04 0.80
C LEU A 256 -8.82 10.26 -0.07
N ARG A 257 -7.82 11.07 -0.45
CA ARG A 257 -8.03 12.25 -1.31
C ARG A 257 -8.49 11.84 -2.69
N VAL A 258 -7.86 10.82 -3.28
CA VAL A 258 -8.23 10.27 -4.58
C VAL A 258 -9.64 9.70 -4.56
N GLY A 259 -9.98 8.95 -3.51
CA GLY A 259 -11.29 8.34 -3.35
C GLY A 259 -12.40 9.37 -3.22
N ILE A 260 -12.21 10.40 -2.39
CA ILE A 260 -13.14 11.52 -2.26
C ILE A 260 -13.30 12.26 -3.60
N ALA A 261 -12.20 12.49 -4.31
CA ALA A 261 -12.23 13.15 -5.62
C ALA A 261 -13.00 12.34 -6.67
N ALA A 262 -12.78 11.03 -6.72
CA ALA A 262 -13.50 10.12 -7.61
C ALA A 262 -14.99 10.06 -7.27
N ALA A 263 -15.34 9.85 -6.00
CA ALA A 263 -16.73 9.77 -5.54
C ALA A 263 -17.48 11.09 -5.77
N GLY A 264 -16.90 12.21 -5.36
CA GLY A 264 -17.53 13.53 -5.48
C GLY A 264 -17.74 13.93 -6.94
N THR A 265 -16.71 13.78 -7.78
CA THR A 265 -16.82 14.10 -9.21
C THR A 265 -17.77 13.14 -9.92
N GLY A 266 -17.72 11.86 -9.58
CA GLY A 266 -18.62 10.84 -10.11
C GLY A 266 -20.08 11.13 -9.77
N ALA A 267 -20.37 11.51 -8.53
CA ALA A 267 -21.71 11.91 -8.10
C ALA A 267 -22.18 13.16 -8.85
N ILE A 268 -21.35 14.21 -8.92
CA ILE A 268 -21.68 15.43 -9.67
C ILE A 268 -21.97 15.10 -11.13
N ALA A 269 -21.09 14.35 -11.79
CA ALA A 269 -21.26 13.95 -13.18
C ALA A 269 -22.52 13.07 -13.37
N HIS A 270 -22.78 12.13 -12.46
CA HIS A 270 -24.01 11.33 -12.47
C HIS A 270 -25.24 12.25 -12.45
N PHE A 271 -25.36 13.15 -11.48
CA PHE A 271 -26.55 14.02 -11.34
C PHE A 271 -26.70 15.06 -12.46
N LEU A 272 -25.61 15.45 -13.12
CA LEU A 272 -25.66 16.38 -14.24
C LEU A 272 -25.98 15.70 -15.59
N LEU A 273 -25.48 14.48 -15.80
CA LEU A 273 -25.55 13.80 -17.09
C LEU A 273 -26.69 12.78 -17.18
N ILE A 274 -27.21 12.32 -16.03
CA ILE A 274 -28.26 11.30 -15.94
C ILE A 274 -29.49 11.94 -15.27
N PRO A 275 -30.52 12.31 -16.04
CA PRO A 275 -31.76 12.85 -15.50
C PRO A 275 -32.42 11.83 -14.55
N SER A 276 -32.98 12.33 -13.44
CA SER A 276 -33.65 11.52 -12.42
C SER A 276 -34.99 10.97 -12.89
#